data_AF-A0A3S1JDX5-F1
#
_entry.id   AF-A0A3S1JDX5-F1
#
_cell.length_a   1.000
_cell.length_b   1.000
_cell.length_c   1.000
_cell.angle_alpha   90.00
_cell.angle_beta   90.00
_cell.angle_gamma   90.00
#
_symmetry.space_group_name_H-M   'P 1'
#
loop_
_entity.id
_entity.type
_entity.pdbx_description
1 polymer ?
#
loop_
_entity_poly.entity_id
_entity_poly.type
_entity_poly.pdbx_seq_one_letter_code
_entity_poly.pdbx_strand_id
1 'polypeptide(L)' 'MAEKTVSAESGSTFKTLRNLWPYMWPADRGDLRARVVWATVLLVVAKLTLVAGPYFFKWATDALAGDAKSVPPLPAFLLA' A
#
# COMPACT_ATOMS: atom_id res chain seq x y z
N MET A 1 29.63 -6.13 -35.72
CA MET A 1 28.96 -6.34 -34.43
C MET A 1 28.68 -4.96 -33.85
N ALA A 2 27.42 -4.53 -33.77
CA ALA A 2 27.08 -3.17 -33.36
C ALA A 2 27.42 -2.94 -31.86
N GLU A 3 28.14 -1.86 -31.58
CA GLU A 3 28.51 -1.44 -30.23
C GLU A 3 27.24 -1.01 -29.48
N LYS A 4 26.86 -1.76 -28.45
CA LYS A 4 25.67 -1.51 -27.64
C LYS A 4 26.00 -0.39 -26.63
N THR A 5 25.74 0.86 -26.99
CA THR A 5 26.10 2.08 -26.26
C THR A 5 25.32 2.35 -24.97
N VAL A 6 24.59 1.36 -24.42
CA VAL A 6 23.96 1.47 -23.11
C VAL A 6 24.14 0.15 -22.36
N SER A 7 25.11 0.14 -21.45
CA SER A 7 25.24 -0.91 -20.44
C SER A 7 24.04 -0.83 -19.49
N ALA A 8 23.34 -1.96 -19.32
CA ALA A 8 22.24 -2.11 -18.36
C ALA A 8 22.73 -2.17 -16.91
N GLU A 9 24.02 -1.91 -16.67
CA GLU A 9 24.66 -1.99 -15.37
C GLU A 9 24.45 -0.68 -14.57
N SER A 10 23.40 -0.75 -13.74
CA SER A 10 23.43 -0.44 -12.30
C SER A 10 23.45 1.00 -11.77
N GLY A 11 23.43 2.05 -12.61
CA GLY A 11 23.39 3.44 -12.11
C GLY A 11 22.27 4.35 -12.63
N SER A 12 21.71 4.09 -13.81
CA SER A 12 20.86 5.08 -14.50
C SER A 12 19.39 5.06 -14.06
N THR A 13 18.79 3.90 -13.77
CA THR A 13 17.35 3.81 -13.45
C THR A 13 16.98 4.52 -12.15
N PHE A 14 17.75 4.32 -11.09
CA PHE A 14 17.52 5.02 -9.82
C PHE A 14 17.78 6.53 -9.95
N LYS A 15 18.79 6.93 -10.75
CA LYS A 15 19.05 8.34 -11.09
C LYS A 15 17.89 8.95 -11.88
N THR A 16 17.29 8.22 -12.80
CA THR A 16 16.10 8.63 -13.55
C THR A 16 14.88 8.77 -12.64
N LEU A 17 14.63 7.80 -11.76
CA LEU A 17 13.56 7.89 -10.74
C LEU A 17 13.75 9.11 -9.84
N ARG A 18 14.98 9.36 -9.38
CA ARG A 18 15.31 10.54 -8.56
C ARG A 18 15.11 11.85 -9.31
N ASN A 19 15.44 11.89 -10.60
CA ASN A 19 15.19 13.05 -11.45
C ASN A 19 13.69 13.28 -11.73
N LEU A 20 12.89 12.22 -11.72
CA LEU A 20 11.43 12.28 -11.88
C LEU A 20 10.69 12.62 -10.58
N TRP A 21 11.31 12.38 -9.43
CA TRP A 21 10.73 12.64 -8.11
C TRP A 21 10.13 14.05 -7.92
N PRO A 22 10.80 15.15 -8.34
CA PRO A 22 10.25 16.50 -8.23
C PRO A 22 8.96 16.70 -9.05
N TYR A 23 8.74 15.92 -10.11
CA TYR A 23 7.52 15.96 -10.91
C TYR A 23 6.38 15.18 -10.24
N MET A 24 6.69 14.11 -9.49
CA MET A 24 5.69 13.41 -8.68
C MET A 24 5.28 14.22 -7.45
N TRP A 25 6.20 15.00 -6.88
CA TRP A 25 5.95 15.86 -5.71
C TRP A 25 6.31 17.32 -5.99
N PRO A 26 5.51 18.02 -6.83
CA PRO A 26 5.77 19.41 -7.16
C PRO A 26 5.42 20.34 -5.98
N ALA A 27 6.37 21.18 -5.57
CA ALA A 27 6.17 22.16 -4.49
C ALA A 27 5.30 23.35 -4.91
N ASP A 28 5.28 23.67 -6.21
CA ASP A 28 4.60 24.84 -6.78
C ASP A 28 3.09 24.62 -7.02
N ARG A 29 2.61 23.37 -6.95
CA ARG A 29 1.18 23.03 -7.13
C ARG A 29 0.64 22.19 -5.97
N GLY A 30 0.10 22.89 -4.97
CA GLY A 30 -0.47 22.28 -3.77
C GLY A 30 -1.58 21.24 -4.04
N ASP A 31 -2.40 21.42 -5.08
CA ASP A 31 -3.44 20.45 -5.47
C ASP A 31 -2.85 19.08 -5.84
N LEU A 32 -1.79 19.05 -6.65
CA LEU A 32 -1.14 17.79 -7.04
C LEU A 32 -0.55 17.08 -5.83
N ARG A 33 0.08 17.82 -4.92
CA ARG A 33 0.62 17.28 -3.67
C ARG A 33 -0.49 16.67 -2.80
N ALA A 34 -1.64 17.34 -2.67
CA ALA A 34 -2.78 16.82 -1.91
C ALA A 34 -3.28 15.50 -2.49
N ARG A 35 -3.37 15.37 -3.81
CA ARG A 35 -3.77 14.11 -4.49
C ARG A 35 -2.81 12.96 -4.19
N VAL A 36 -1.50 13.21 -4.20
CA VAL A 36 -0.50 12.18 -3.86
C VAL A 36 -0.66 11.75 -2.40
N VAL A 37 -0.86 12.70 -1.48
CA VAL A 37 -1.14 12.39 -0.07
C VAL A 37 -2.38 11.52 0.06
N TRP A 38 -3.49 11.88 -0.59
CA TRP A 38 -4.71 11.08 -0.59
C TRP A 38 -4.50 9.69 -1.20
N ALA A 39 -3.76 9.59 -2.30
CA ALA A 39 -3.43 8.30 -2.90
C ALA A 39 -2.62 7.41 -1.93
N THR A 40 -1.63 7.98 -1.23
CA THR A 40 -0.86 7.26 -0.20
C THR A 40 -1.74 6.81 0.95
N VAL A 41 -2.64 7.66 1.45
CA VAL A 41 -3.59 7.30 2.52
C VAL A 41 -4.50 6.15 2.06
N LEU A 42 -5.07 6.23 0.86
CA LEU A 42 -5.91 5.17 0.30
C LEU A 42 -5.15 3.86 0.12
N LEU A 43 -3.87 3.89 -0.25
CA LEU A 43 -3.02 2.70 -0.32
C LEU A 43 -2.81 2.05 1.05
N VAL A 44 -2.64 2.84 2.10
CA VAL A 44 -2.54 2.32 3.48
C VAL A 44 -3.86 1.68 3.89
N VAL A 45 -4.99 2.34 3.64
CA VAL A 45 -6.33 1.78 3.92
C VAL A 45 -6.54 0.47 3.16
N ALA A 46 -6.18 0.43 1.87
CA ALA A 46 -6.27 -0.78 1.07
C ALA A 46 -5.46 -1.93 1.67
N LYS A 47 -4.22 -1.66 2.12
CA LYS A 47 -3.38 -2.65 2.80
C LYS A 47 -4.00 -3.15 4.11
N LEU A 48 -4.62 -2.29 4.89
CA LEU A 48 -5.32 -2.69 6.11
C LEU A 48 -6.50 -3.62 5.80
N THR A 49 -7.30 -3.30 4.77
CA THR A 49 -8.40 -4.16 4.32
C THR A 49 -7.90 -5.52 3.84
N LEU A 50 -6.80 -5.55 3.08
CA LEU A 50 -6.16 -6.77 2.59
C LEU A 50 -5.71 -7.69 3.74
N VAL A 51 -5.18 -7.12 4.82
CA VAL A 51 -4.81 -7.90 6.00
C VAL A 51 -6.05 -8.27 6.81
N ALA A 52 -7.04 -7.39 6.95
CA ALA A 52 -8.25 -7.66 7.73
C ALA A 52 -9.03 -8.88 7.20
N GLY A 53 -9.16 -9.01 5.87
CA GLY A 53 -9.89 -10.11 5.22
C GLY A 53 -9.61 -11.52 5.78
N PRO A 54 -8.37 -12.03 5.74
CA PRO A 54 -8.06 -13.34 6.29
C PRO A 54 -8.27 -13.46 7.81
N TYR A 55 -8.11 -12.38 8.59
CA TYR A 55 -8.41 -12.41 10.03
C TYR A 55 -9.91 -12.53 10.30
N PHE A 56 -10.75 -11.86 9.50
CA PHE A 56 -12.20 -12.05 9.56
C PHE A 56 -12.59 -13.50 9.30
N PHE A 57 -12.00 -14.13 8.27
CA PHE A 57 -12.24 -15.55 7.99
C PHE A 57 -11.82 -16.42 9.17
N LYS A 58 -10.64 -16.18 9.74
CA LYS A 58 -10.15 -16.90 10.93
C LYS A 58 -11.17 -16.82 12.07
N TRP A 59 -11.63 -15.63 12.43
CA TRP A 59 -12.56 -15.48 13.55
C TRP A 59 -13.91 -16.14 13.28
N ALA A 60 -14.40 -16.08 12.04
CA ALA A 60 -15.62 -16.77 11.65
C ALA A 60 -15.49 -18.29 11.81
N THR A 61 -14.36 -18.86 11.41
CA THR A 61 -14.10 -20.31 11.56
C THR A 61 -13.86 -20.70 13.02
N ASP A 62 -13.15 -19.89 13.80
CA ASP A 62 -12.90 -20.14 15.22
C ASP A 62 -14.22 -20.17 16.01
N ALA A 63 -15.14 -19.24 15.70
CA ALA A 63 -16.47 -19.19 16.30
C ALA A 63 -17.30 -20.44 15.96
N LEU A 64 -17.27 -20.89 14.71
CA LEU A 64 -17.98 -22.10 14.29
C LEU A 64 -17.41 -23.37 14.92
N ALA A 65 -16.09 -23.42 15.11
CA ALA A 65 -15.39 -24.55 15.75
C ALA A 65 -15.54 -24.58 17.28
N GLY A 66 -16.14 -23.54 17.88
CA GLY A 66 -16.23 -23.40 19.34
C GLY A 66 -14.90 -23.04 20.02
N ASP A 67 -13.88 -22.62 19.27
CA ASP A 67 -12.55 -22.24 19.77
C ASP A 67 -12.36 -20.72 19.85
N ALA A 68 -13.44 -19.97 20.10
CA ALA A 68 -13.42 -18.52 20.21
C ALA A 68 -12.71 -18.05 21.50
N LYS A 69 -11.38 -18.19 21.55
CA LYS A 69 -10.55 -17.84 22.72
C LYS A 69 -10.44 -16.34 22.98
N SER A 70 -10.68 -15.50 21.97
CA SER A 70 -10.57 -14.05 22.08
C SER A 70 -11.63 -13.35 21.26
N VAL A 71 -12.29 -12.36 21.86
CA VAL A 71 -13.18 -11.44 21.14
C VAL A 71 -12.36 -10.72 20.06
N PRO A 72 -12.81 -10.71 18.79
CA PRO A 72 -12.14 -9.96 17.74
C PRO A 72 -11.99 -8.49 18.14
N PRO A 73 -10.82 -7.85 17.92
CA PRO A 73 -10.64 -6.42 18.15
C PRO A 73 -11.31 -5.61 17.02
N LEU A 74 -12.61 -5.81 16.86
CA LEU A 74 -13.45 -5.17 15.86
C LEU A 74 -14.29 -4.07 16.51
N PRO A 75 -14.56 -2.99 15.78
CA PRO A 75 -15.54 -2.00 16.19
C PRO A 75 -16.89 -2.64 16.50
N ALA A 76 -17.57 -2.15 17.54
CA ALA A 76 -18.84 -2.73 18.01
C ALA A 76 -19.93 -2.84 16.93
N PHE A 77 -19.93 -1.94 15.93
CA PHE A 77 -20.88 -1.98 14.83
C PHE A 77 -20.71 -3.17 13.87
N LEU A 78 -19.59 -3.89 13.93
CA LEU A 78 -19.34 -5.11 13.15
C LEU A 78 -19.67 -6.40 13.92
N LEU A 79 -20.07 -6.29 15.18
CA LEU A 79 -20.36 -7.43 16.06
C LEU A 79 -21.88 -7.66 16.28
N ALA A 80 -22.73 -6.87 15.63
CA ALA A 80 -24.18 -6.92 15.72
C ALA A 80 -24.80 -7.96 14.78
#